data_AF-A0AAE7QZC7-F1
#
_entry.id   AF-A0AAE7QZC7-F1
#
_cell.length_a   1.000
_cell.length_b   1.000
_cell.length_c   1.000
_cell.angle_alpha   90.00
_cell.angle_beta   90.00
_cell.angle_gamma   90.00
#
_symmetry.space_group_name_H-M   'P 1'
#
loop_
_entity.id
_entity.type
_entity.pdbx_description
1 polymer ?
#
loop_
_entity_poly.entity_id
_entity_poly.type
_entity_poly.pdbx_seq_one_letter_code
_entity_poly.pdbx_strand_id
1 'polypeptide(L)'
;MVEITDTTAQAIIIVKAAPRVGQTHGELVCCAGIDREGYWVRLYLVAFRTLEEAQKFKRWDQIEYKWSLPKGDHRSESRRVSHKSLSISGHIKASAARENLIAPLVVESLAKEAEAGKSLAFIRPLQPRFKIEKKSKSQFEEEKNEFLRWHKQETESLFGFMSKNLVPYEPSPYSFKYVYEISDGTREGTCQDWEVEATFLKWRNTYGEARALEFMQTRFGEEYPSRGFVLAMGTHKAYANWLINGIVRLDHGAEERIQKSLF
;
A
#
# COMPACT_ATOMS: atom_id res chain seq x y z
N MET A 1 25.51 15.10 -6.10
CA MET A 1 24.70 14.22 -6.98
C MET A 1 24.29 13.02 -6.15
N VAL A 2 23.08 12.49 -6.29
CA VAL A 2 22.69 11.24 -5.59
C VAL A 2 23.09 10.10 -6.52
N GLU A 3 24.07 9.29 -6.12
CA GLU A 3 24.50 8.14 -6.90
C GLU A 3 23.37 7.10 -6.95
N ILE A 4 22.90 6.82 -8.16
CA ILE A 4 22.00 5.69 -8.44
C ILE A 4 22.87 4.44 -8.42
N THR A 5 22.42 3.37 -7.77
CA THR A 5 23.14 2.10 -7.78
C THR A 5 23.31 1.60 -9.21
N ASP A 6 24.51 1.14 -9.56
CA ASP A 6 24.74 0.48 -10.85
C ASP A 6 24.03 -0.87 -10.93
N THR A 7 23.76 -1.50 -9.78
CA THR A 7 23.07 -2.77 -9.68
C THR A 7 21.55 -2.61 -9.70
N THR A 8 20.89 -3.41 -10.53
CA THR A 8 19.44 -3.56 -10.58
C THR A 8 18.96 -4.36 -9.36
N ALA A 9 18.03 -3.79 -8.59
CA ALA A 9 17.34 -4.47 -7.51
C ALA A 9 16.03 -5.08 -8.01
N GLN A 10 15.50 -6.03 -7.24
CA GLN A 10 14.21 -6.66 -7.52
C GLN A 10 13.33 -6.71 -6.30
N ALA A 11 12.02 -6.56 -6.51
CA ALA A 11 11.04 -6.67 -5.45
C ALA A 11 9.71 -7.23 -5.97
N ILE A 12 9.03 -7.98 -5.12
CA ILE A 12 7.63 -8.38 -5.31
C ILE A 12 6.76 -7.34 -4.63
N ILE A 13 5.87 -6.71 -5.39
CA ILE A 13 5.00 -5.66 -4.86
C ILE A 13 3.90 -6.26 -3.97
N ILE A 14 3.74 -5.72 -2.77
CA ILE A 14 2.72 -6.18 -1.82
C ILE A 14 1.62 -5.12 -1.66
N VAL A 15 1.98 -3.89 -1.36
CA VAL A 15 0.99 -2.85 -1.05
C VAL A 15 1.30 -1.53 -1.73
N LYS A 16 0.23 -0.79 -2.02
CA LYS A 16 0.26 0.56 -2.56
C LYS A 16 -0.70 1.39 -1.72
N ALA A 17 -0.21 2.50 -1.19
CA ALA A 17 -1.08 3.44 -0.52
C ALA A 17 -2.00 4.14 -1.55
N ALA A 18 -3.21 4.52 -1.16
CA ALA A 18 -4.01 5.49 -1.89
C ALA A 18 -3.17 6.77 -2.04
N PRO A 19 -3.26 7.46 -3.18
CA PRO A 19 -2.33 8.53 -3.47
C PRO A 19 -2.61 9.68 -2.53
N ARG A 20 -1.56 10.46 -2.32
CA ARG A 20 -1.67 11.75 -1.65
C ARG A 20 -1.00 12.78 -2.56
N VAL A 21 -1.60 13.96 -2.65
CA VAL A 21 -0.97 15.10 -3.31
C VAL A 21 0.10 15.64 -2.38
N GLY A 22 1.36 15.46 -2.74
CA GLY A 22 2.47 16.04 -2.00
C GLY A 22 2.71 17.49 -2.40
N GLN A 23 3.03 18.37 -1.44
CA GLN A 23 3.27 19.80 -1.68
C GLN A 23 4.44 20.10 -2.65
N THR A 24 5.38 19.16 -2.84
CA THR A 24 6.64 19.39 -3.57
C THR A 24 6.89 18.47 -4.75
N HIS A 25 6.15 17.36 -4.88
CA HIS A 25 6.51 16.27 -5.81
C HIS A 25 5.31 15.70 -6.58
N GLY A 26 4.16 16.38 -6.53
CA GLY A 26 2.94 15.97 -7.21
C GLY A 26 2.21 14.81 -6.53
N GLU A 27 1.41 14.06 -7.30
CA GLU A 27 0.67 12.91 -6.79
C GLU A 27 1.59 11.69 -6.60
N LEU A 28 1.72 11.24 -5.36
CA LEU A 28 2.69 10.22 -4.98
C LEU A 28 2.03 9.06 -4.27
N VAL A 29 2.50 7.87 -4.60
CA VAL A 29 2.10 6.62 -3.96
C VAL A 29 3.30 6.03 -3.26
N CYS A 30 3.15 5.75 -1.96
CA CYS A 30 4.10 4.90 -1.25
C CYS A 30 3.79 3.44 -1.62
N CYS A 31 4.78 2.74 -2.17
CA CYS A 31 4.68 1.32 -2.43
C CYS A 31 5.63 0.57 -1.49
N ALA A 32 5.24 -0.62 -1.07
CA ALA A 32 6.12 -1.53 -0.35
C ALA A 32 6.10 -2.92 -1.01
N GLY A 33 7.25 -3.55 -1.01
CA GLY A 33 7.48 -4.86 -1.56
C GLY A 33 8.41 -5.69 -0.70
N ILE A 34 8.65 -6.92 -1.14
CA ILE A 34 9.60 -7.85 -0.53
C ILE A 34 10.67 -8.15 -1.58
N ASP A 35 11.94 -7.99 -1.22
CA ASP A 35 13.05 -8.31 -2.12
C ASP A 35 13.31 -9.82 -2.23
N ARG A 36 14.31 -10.20 -3.02
CA ARG A 36 14.66 -11.62 -3.25
C ARG A 36 15.14 -12.34 -2.01
N GLU A 37 15.65 -11.62 -1.01
CA GLU A 37 16.15 -12.20 0.24
C GLU A 37 15.03 -12.28 1.30
N GLY A 38 13.83 -11.82 0.98
CA GLY A 38 12.70 -11.83 1.89
C GLY A 38 12.61 -10.58 2.77
N TYR A 39 13.38 -9.52 2.50
CA TYR A 39 13.31 -8.29 3.29
C TYR A 39 12.33 -7.29 2.70
N TRP A 40 11.71 -6.51 3.60
CA TRP A 40 10.91 -5.37 3.19
C TRP A 40 11.74 -4.35 2.42
N VAL A 41 11.13 -3.79 1.37
CA VAL A 41 11.62 -2.60 0.67
C VAL A 41 10.49 -1.60 0.51
N ARG A 42 10.79 -0.33 0.77
CA ARG A 42 9.89 0.80 0.59
C ARG A 42 10.32 1.59 -0.63
N LEU A 43 9.44 1.67 -1.62
CA LEU A 43 9.66 2.41 -2.86
C LEU A 43 9.07 3.81 -2.69
N TYR A 44 9.93 4.81 -2.47
CA TYR A 44 9.55 6.20 -2.24
C TYR A 44 10.48 7.14 -3.04
N LEU A 45 10.03 7.87 -4.06
CA LEU A 45 8.67 8.28 -4.43
C LEU A 45 8.24 7.66 -5.77
N VAL A 46 7.08 7.00 -5.82
CA VAL A 46 6.52 6.50 -7.08
C VAL A 46 5.37 7.41 -7.51
N ALA A 47 5.56 8.16 -8.59
CA ALA A 47 4.49 8.91 -9.25
C ALA A 47 3.63 7.94 -10.09
N PHE A 48 2.97 7.01 -9.41
CA PHE A 48 2.44 5.78 -10.01
C PHE A 48 1.44 6.04 -11.15
N ARG A 49 0.63 7.09 -11.04
CA ARG A 49 -0.41 7.38 -12.05
C ARG A 49 0.14 8.03 -13.31
N THR A 50 1.32 8.66 -13.22
CA THR A 50 2.03 9.26 -14.36
C THR A 50 3.06 8.31 -14.99
N LEU A 51 3.26 7.12 -14.40
CA LEU A 51 4.00 6.04 -15.06
C LEU A 51 3.34 5.65 -16.38
N GLU A 52 4.17 5.21 -17.33
CA GLU A 52 3.67 4.57 -18.56
C GLU A 52 2.85 3.32 -18.19
N GLU A 53 1.85 2.95 -19.01
CA GLU A 53 0.99 1.79 -18.73
C GLU A 53 1.78 0.49 -18.51
N ALA A 54 2.86 0.30 -19.27
CA ALA A 54 3.75 -0.86 -19.13
C ALA A 54 4.49 -0.93 -17.77
N GLN A 55 4.56 0.20 -17.05
CA GLN A 55 5.22 0.34 -15.76
C GLN A 55 4.24 0.32 -14.57
N LYS A 56 2.92 0.30 -14.84
CA LYS A 56 1.87 0.28 -13.80
C LYS A 56 1.72 -1.13 -13.19
N PHE A 57 2.60 -1.43 -12.25
CA PHE A 57 2.61 -2.69 -11.53
C PHE A 57 1.40 -2.87 -10.57
N LYS A 58 1.05 -4.13 -10.34
CA LYS A 58 -0.02 -4.62 -9.46
C LYS A 58 0.58 -5.34 -8.26
N ARG A 59 -0.25 -5.61 -7.26
CA ARG A 59 0.11 -6.53 -6.18
C ARG A 59 0.52 -7.88 -6.78
N TRP A 60 1.59 -8.46 -6.26
CA TRP A 60 2.27 -9.68 -6.72
C TRP A 60 3.10 -9.57 -8.00
N ASP A 61 3.18 -8.40 -8.63
CA ASP A 61 4.14 -8.19 -9.71
C ASP A 61 5.58 -8.22 -9.17
N GLN A 62 6.45 -8.88 -9.91
CA GLN A 62 7.90 -8.78 -9.74
C GLN A 62 8.39 -7.62 -10.58
N ILE A 63 9.08 -6.69 -9.94
CA ILE A 63 9.65 -5.52 -10.60
C ILE A 63 11.17 -5.55 -10.51
N GLU A 64 11.81 -4.98 -11.52
CA GLU A 64 13.23 -4.68 -11.53
C GLU A 64 13.41 -3.16 -11.60
N TYR A 65 14.36 -2.64 -10.83
CA TYR A 65 14.57 -1.19 -10.75
C TYR A 65 15.96 -0.84 -10.24
N LYS A 66 16.49 0.30 -10.70
CA LYS A 66 17.63 0.97 -10.08
C LYS A 66 17.13 1.95 -9.02
N TRP A 67 17.93 2.17 -7.99
CA TRP A 67 17.53 3.02 -6.86
C TRP A 67 18.69 3.81 -6.27
N SER A 68 18.38 4.75 -5.38
CA SER A 68 19.35 5.42 -4.51
C SER A 68 18.75 5.64 -3.12
N LEU A 69 19.59 5.98 -2.15
CA LEU A 69 19.09 6.34 -0.82
C LEU A 69 18.35 7.69 -0.89
N PRO A 70 17.11 7.77 -0.36
CA PRO A 70 16.36 9.02 -0.34
C PRO A 70 17.00 10.05 0.59
N LYS A 71 16.99 11.32 0.17
CA LYS A 71 17.42 12.43 1.05
C LYS A 71 16.38 12.63 2.16
N GLY A 72 16.82 12.45 3.41
CA GLY A 72 16.03 12.73 4.61
C GLY A 72 15.05 11.63 5.02
N ASP A 73 15.13 10.42 4.45
CA ASP A 73 14.42 9.24 4.94
C ASP A 73 15.48 8.17 5.28
N HIS A 74 15.72 7.98 6.58
CA HIS A 74 16.83 7.18 7.11
C HIS A 74 16.47 5.72 7.39
N ARG A 75 15.26 5.30 7.04
CA ARG A 75 14.82 3.92 7.27
C ARG A 75 15.59 3.00 6.32
N SER A 76 16.10 1.89 6.85
CA SER A 76 17.02 0.99 6.13
C SER A 76 16.39 0.37 4.88
N GLU A 77 15.06 0.24 4.85
CA GLU A 77 14.31 -0.30 3.74
C GLU A 77 13.91 0.73 2.68
N SER A 78 14.16 2.02 2.91
CA SER A 78 13.76 3.10 1.99
C SER A 78 14.63 3.13 0.72
N ARG A 79 13.97 3.19 -0.45
CA ARG A 79 14.59 3.17 -1.78
C ARG A 79 13.96 4.26 -2.66
N ARG A 80 14.77 5.19 -3.16
CA ARG A 80 14.36 6.16 -4.18
C ARG A 80 14.51 5.54 -5.57
N VAL A 81 13.39 5.12 -6.14
CA VAL A 81 13.32 4.46 -7.44
C VAL A 81 13.65 5.43 -8.58
N SER A 82 14.44 4.96 -9.55
CA SER A 82 14.59 5.63 -10.85
C SER A 82 13.49 5.15 -11.79
N HIS A 83 12.47 5.98 -12.05
CA HIS A 83 11.28 5.60 -12.83
C HIS A 83 11.61 5.04 -14.22
N LYS A 84 12.64 5.57 -14.89
CA LYS A 84 13.07 5.10 -16.23
C LYS A 84 13.62 3.67 -16.23
N SER A 85 14.07 3.17 -15.08
CA SER A 85 14.60 1.81 -14.95
C SER A 85 13.56 0.79 -14.53
N LEU A 86 12.35 1.22 -14.17
CA LEU A 86 11.34 0.33 -13.64
C LEU A 86 10.75 -0.52 -14.77
N SER A 87 10.82 -1.83 -14.61
CA SER A 87 10.20 -2.82 -15.48
C SER A 87 9.50 -3.90 -14.66
N ILE A 88 8.47 -4.52 -15.23
CA ILE A 88 7.78 -5.67 -14.65
C ILE A 88 8.36 -6.94 -15.30
N SER A 89 9.00 -7.79 -14.50
CA SER A 89 9.66 -9.02 -14.97
C SER A 89 8.83 -10.29 -14.74
N GLY A 90 7.77 -10.21 -13.93
CA GLY A 90 6.92 -11.37 -13.64
C GLY A 90 5.73 -11.06 -12.74
N HIS A 91 4.97 -12.10 -12.40
CA HIS A 91 3.84 -12.02 -11.47
C HIS A 91 3.64 -13.34 -10.72
N ILE A 92 3.53 -13.29 -9.40
CA ILE A 92 3.25 -14.48 -8.59
C ILE A 92 1.77 -14.82 -8.67
N LYS A 93 1.43 -15.87 -9.44
CA LYS A 93 0.04 -16.35 -9.61
C LYS A 93 -0.39 -17.32 -8.50
N ALA A 94 0.48 -18.24 -8.11
CA ALA A 94 0.14 -19.33 -7.20
C ALA A 94 -0.08 -18.83 -5.75
N SER A 95 -1.19 -19.22 -5.12
CA SER A 95 -1.49 -18.85 -3.72
C SER A 95 -0.38 -19.32 -2.77
N ALA A 96 0.05 -20.58 -2.91
CA ALA A 96 1.11 -21.14 -2.07
C ALA A 96 2.42 -20.34 -2.12
N ALA A 97 2.81 -19.85 -3.31
CA ALA A 97 4.00 -19.01 -3.44
C ALA A 97 3.84 -17.63 -2.76
N ARG A 98 2.63 -17.08 -2.73
CA ARG A 98 2.32 -15.85 -2.00
C ARG A 98 2.34 -16.11 -0.49
N GLU A 99 1.76 -17.22 -0.03
CA GLU A 99 1.77 -17.61 1.38
C GLU A 99 3.20 -17.81 1.88
N ASN A 100 4.03 -18.56 1.15
CA ASN A 100 5.44 -18.79 1.47
C ASN A 100 6.26 -17.50 1.56
N LEU A 101 5.88 -16.47 0.79
CA LEU A 101 6.55 -15.17 0.83
C LEU A 101 6.13 -14.33 2.05
N ILE A 102 4.85 -14.36 2.43
CA ILE A 102 4.29 -13.46 3.45
C ILE A 102 4.43 -14.06 4.85
N ALA A 103 4.11 -15.35 5.01
CA ALA A 103 3.94 -15.95 6.33
C ALA A 103 5.18 -15.86 7.22
N PRO A 104 6.43 -16.02 6.71
CA PRO A 104 7.63 -15.84 7.52
C PRO A 104 7.86 -14.41 8.03
N LEU A 105 7.20 -13.42 7.43
CA LEU A 105 7.34 -12.00 7.75
C LEU A 105 6.22 -11.48 8.66
N VAL A 106 5.31 -12.35 9.09
CA VAL A 106 4.28 -12.03 10.07
C VAL A 106 4.90 -11.99 11.45
N VAL A 107 4.76 -10.86 12.13
CA VAL A 107 5.23 -10.64 13.49
C VAL A 107 4.05 -10.59 14.45
N GLU A 108 4.33 -10.68 15.75
CA GLU A 108 3.31 -10.57 16.80
C GLU A 108 3.19 -9.15 17.37
N SER A 109 4.31 -8.41 17.40
CA SER A 109 4.46 -7.12 18.08
C SER A 109 5.04 -6.06 17.13
N LEU A 110 4.31 -4.96 16.97
CA LEU A 110 4.78 -3.79 16.24
C LEU A 110 5.67 -2.89 17.11
N ALA A 111 5.54 -2.96 18.44
CA ALA A 111 6.45 -2.29 19.36
C ALA A 111 7.88 -2.85 19.25
N LYS A 112 8.04 -4.18 19.26
CA LYS A 112 9.35 -4.83 19.06
C LYS A 112 9.97 -4.48 17.72
N GLU A 113 9.18 -4.45 16.65
CA GLU A 113 9.69 -4.06 15.33
C GLU A 113 10.15 -2.60 15.31
N ALA A 114 9.43 -1.70 15.98
CA ALA A 114 9.83 -0.30 16.10
C ALA A 114 11.13 -0.12 16.91
N GLU A 115 11.30 -0.86 18.02
CA GLU A 115 12.54 -0.89 18.81
C GLU A 115 13.72 -1.40 17.99
N ALA A 116 13.49 -2.38 17.10
CA ALA A 116 14.46 -2.86 16.13
C ALA A 116 14.72 -1.90 14.95
N GLY A 117 14.13 -0.70 14.98
CA GLY A 117 14.30 0.32 13.94
C GLY A 117 13.56 0.03 12.63
N LYS A 118 12.66 -0.96 12.61
CA LYS A 118 11.87 -1.32 11.43
C LYS A 118 10.63 -0.46 11.32
N SER A 119 10.16 -0.30 10.09
CA SER A 119 9.05 0.61 9.76
C SER A 119 7.97 -0.03 8.88
N LEU A 120 8.15 -1.31 8.54
CA LEU A 120 7.23 -2.15 7.78
C LEU A 120 7.16 -3.52 8.45
N ALA A 121 5.95 -4.09 8.53
CA ALA A 121 5.72 -5.40 9.11
C ALA A 121 4.40 -5.97 8.61
N PHE A 122 4.24 -7.30 8.64
CA PHE A 122 2.90 -7.90 8.61
C PHE A 122 2.46 -8.23 10.03
N ILE A 123 1.20 -7.95 10.33
CA ILE A 123 0.59 -8.29 11.62
C ILE A 123 -0.69 -9.05 11.36
N ARG A 124 -0.91 -10.16 12.06
CA ARG A 124 -2.19 -10.85 12.05
C ARG A 124 -3.12 -10.17 13.06
N PRO A 125 -4.22 -9.54 12.63
CA PRO A 125 -5.15 -8.94 13.57
C PRO A 125 -5.99 -10.03 14.24
N LEU A 126 -6.12 -9.95 15.56
CA LEU A 126 -7.08 -10.73 16.34
C LEU A 126 -8.39 -9.94 16.47
N GLN A 127 -9.52 -10.65 16.44
CA GLN A 127 -10.87 -10.07 16.49
C GLN A 127 -11.05 -8.82 15.58
N PRO A 128 -10.64 -8.88 14.30
CA PRO A 128 -10.69 -7.71 13.42
C PRO A 128 -12.14 -7.29 13.16
N ARG A 129 -12.44 -6.02 13.44
CA ARG A 129 -13.70 -5.39 13.10
C ARG A 129 -13.48 -4.30 12.07
N PHE A 130 -13.97 -4.57 10.85
CA PHE A 130 -13.96 -3.59 9.77
C PHE A 130 -14.98 -2.49 10.05
N LYS A 131 -14.56 -1.22 9.93
CA LYS A 131 -15.40 -0.05 10.04
C LYS A 131 -15.35 0.75 8.74
N ILE A 132 -16.52 1.22 8.31
CA ILE A 132 -16.65 2.18 7.21
C ILE A 132 -17.21 3.46 7.80
N GLU A 133 -16.44 4.55 7.72
CA GLU A 133 -16.82 5.85 8.28
C GLU A 133 -16.97 6.88 7.16
N LYS A 134 -18.12 7.54 7.10
CA LYS A 134 -18.33 8.62 6.13
C LYS A 134 -17.49 9.82 6.54
N LYS A 135 -16.69 10.35 5.61
CA LYS A 135 -15.94 11.59 5.83
C LYS A 135 -16.93 12.74 5.98
N SER A 136 -16.54 13.75 6.76
CA SER A 136 -17.30 15.00 6.78
C SER A 136 -17.28 15.64 5.39
N LYS A 137 -18.30 16.43 5.07
CA LYS A 137 -18.39 17.11 3.76
C LYS A 137 -17.17 18.00 3.52
N SER A 138 -16.71 18.74 4.53
CA SER A 138 -15.52 19.59 4.42
C SER A 138 -14.26 18.79 4.13
N GLN A 139 -14.03 17.70 4.86
CA GLN A 139 -12.85 16.84 4.66
C GLN A 139 -12.83 16.23 3.25
N PHE A 140 -13.96 15.71 2.78
CA PHE A 140 -14.04 15.12 1.44
C PHE A 140 -13.82 16.16 0.35
N GLU A 141 -14.45 17.33 0.45
CA GLU A 141 -14.30 18.40 -0.54
C GLU A 141 -12.88 18.98 -0.52
N GLU A 142 -12.23 19.09 0.64
CA GLU A 142 -10.83 19.52 0.74
C GLU A 142 -9.89 18.55 0.01
N GLU A 143 -9.97 17.25 0.29
CA GLU A 143 -9.16 16.23 -0.39
C GLU A 143 -9.42 16.24 -1.91
N LYS A 144 -10.69 16.29 -2.32
CA LYS A 144 -11.07 16.36 -3.74
C LYS A 144 -10.52 17.60 -4.42
N ASN A 145 -10.60 18.76 -3.76
CA ASN A 145 -10.10 20.03 -4.28
C ASN A 145 -8.57 20.06 -4.37
N GLU A 146 -7.85 19.33 -3.53
CA GLU A 146 -6.40 19.16 -3.67
C GLU A 146 -6.05 18.41 -4.97
N PHE A 147 -6.69 17.27 -5.23
CA PHE A 147 -6.48 16.52 -6.47
C PHE A 147 -6.86 17.33 -7.72
N LEU A 148 -7.97 18.08 -7.68
CA LEU A 148 -8.39 18.96 -8.78
C LEU A 148 -7.40 20.10 -9.03
N ARG A 149 -6.94 20.76 -7.97
CA ARG A 149 -5.94 21.84 -8.07
C ARG A 149 -4.63 21.33 -8.66
N TRP A 150 -4.14 20.18 -8.19
CA TRP A 150 -2.94 19.57 -8.72
C TRP A 150 -3.08 19.19 -10.20
N HIS A 151 -4.18 18.53 -10.58
CA HIS A 151 -4.44 18.16 -11.97
C HIS A 151 -4.46 19.39 -12.90
N LYS A 152 -5.09 20.48 -12.46
CA LYS A 152 -5.13 21.73 -13.23
C LYS A 152 -3.72 22.31 -13.43
N GLN A 153 -2.91 22.38 -12.37
CA GLN A 153 -1.52 22.84 -12.44
C GLN A 153 -0.66 21.98 -13.38
N GLU A 154 -0.82 20.66 -13.34
CA GLU A 154 -0.06 19.74 -14.17
C GLU A 154 -0.42 19.88 -15.66
N THR A 155 -1.71 20.04 -15.97
CA THR A 155 -2.23 20.17 -17.34
C THR A 155 -1.91 21.53 -17.96
N GLU A 156 -1.85 22.59 -17.14
CA GLU A 156 -1.47 23.96 -17.54
C GLU A 156 0.06 24.18 -17.57
N SER A 157 0.86 23.20 -17.12
CA SER A 157 2.32 23.28 -17.14
C SER A 157 2.90 23.23 -18.56
N LEU A 158 4.15 23.69 -18.71
CA LEU A 158 4.89 23.68 -19.99
C LEU A 158 4.98 22.28 -20.64
N PHE A 159 4.82 21.21 -19.84
CA PHE A 159 4.84 19.80 -20.24
C PHE A 159 3.45 19.14 -20.21
N GLY A 160 2.37 19.94 -20.07
CA GLY A 160 1.00 19.47 -19.92
C GLY A 160 0.52 18.55 -21.04
N PHE A 161 1.15 18.59 -22.22
CA PHE A 161 0.87 17.67 -23.33
C PHE A 161 1.15 16.19 -23.00
N MET A 162 2.04 15.88 -22.06
CA MET A 162 2.30 14.51 -21.59
C MET A 162 1.27 14.03 -20.55
N SER A 163 0.55 14.95 -19.90
CA SER A 163 -0.43 14.68 -18.84
C SER A 163 -1.89 14.90 -19.28
N LYS A 164 -2.14 15.29 -20.54
CA LYS A 164 -3.47 15.59 -21.11
C LYS A 164 -4.55 14.50 -20.93
N ASN A 165 -4.16 13.25 -20.71
CA ASN A 165 -5.08 12.13 -20.53
C ASN A 165 -5.25 11.69 -19.06
N LEU A 166 -4.62 12.38 -18.10
CA LEU A 166 -4.66 11.99 -16.70
C LEU A 166 -5.96 12.47 -16.04
N VAL A 167 -6.97 11.61 -15.94
CA VAL A 167 -8.21 11.96 -15.20
C VAL A 167 -7.88 12.30 -13.74
N PRO A 168 -8.45 13.35 -13.11
CA PRO A 168 -8.27 13.62 -11.68
C PRO A 168 -8.59 12.39 -10.81
N TYR A 169 -7.82 12.15 -9.75
CA TYR A 169 -8.19 11.12 -8.78
C TYR A 169 -9.44 11.58 -8.03
N GLU A 170 -10.46 10.73 -7.96
CA GLU A 170 -11.58 10.95 -7.06
C GLU A 170 -11.32 10.20 -5.76
N PRO A 171 -11.07 10.88 -4.63
CA PRO A 171 -10.90 10.21 -3.36
C PRO A 171 -12.19 9.50 -2.93
N SER A 172 -12.06 8.45 -2.12
CA SER A 172 -13.24 7.83 -1.50
C SER A 172 -13.92 8.81 -0.52
N PRO A 173 -15.26 8.96 -0.53
CA PRO A 173 -16.01 9.69 0.49
C PRO A 173 -16.07 8.96 1.84
N TYR A 174 -15.55 7.73 1.90
CA TYR A 174 -15.48 6.92 3.11
C TYR A 174 -14.03 6.64 3.50
N SER A 175 -13.77 6.61 4.80
CA SER A 175 -12.56 6.05 5.39
C SER A 175 -12.82 4.61 5.83
N PHE A 176 -11.90 3.73 5.47
CA PHE A 176 -11.95 2.32 5.85
C PHE A 176 -10.98 2.10 7.01
N LYS A 177 -11.42 1.42 8.06
CA LYS A 177 -10.60 1.18 9.26
C LYS A 177 -10.75 -0.25 9.76
N TYR A 178 -9.81 -0.67 10.59
CA TYR A 178 -9.97 -1.81 11.47
C TYR A 178 -9.78 -1.42 12.93
N VAL A 179 -10.63 -1.99 13.78
CA VAL A 179 -10.30 -2.19 15.20
C VAL A 179 -9.87 -3.65 15.36
N TYR A 180 -8.75 -3.88 16.02
CA TYR A 180 -8.17 -5.22 16.14
C TYR A 180 -7.27 -5.32 17.36
N GLU A 181 -6.98 -6.54 17.78
CA GLU A 181 -6.07 -6.86 18.88
C GLU A 181 -4.78 -7.49 18.33
N ILE A 182 -3.66 -7.20 18.99
CA ILE A 182 -2.34 -7.81 18.75
C ILE A 182 -1.64 -8.01 20.11
N SER A 183 -0.41 -8.55 20.13
CA SER A 183 0.31 -8.73 21.41
C SER A 183 0.53 -7.43 22.17
N ASP A 184 0.59 -6.30 21.46
CA ASP A 184 0.78 -4.96 22.02
C ASP A 184 -0.53 -4.35 22.57
N GLY A 185 -1.66 -5.04 22.44
CA GLY A 185 -2.98 -4.61 22.88
C GLY A 185 -3.94 -4.23 21.74
N THR A 186 -5.04 -3.57 22.10
CA THR A 186 -6.09 -3.15 21.17
C THR A 186 -5.67 -1.91 20.39
N ARG A 187 -5.93 -1.92 19.07
CA ARG A 187 -5.60 -0.83 18.16
C ARG A 187 -6.77 -0.49 17.24
N GLU A 188 -6.82 0.76 16.82
CA GLU A 188 -7.63 1.22 15.69
C GLU A 188 -6.69 1.83 14.65
N GLY A 189 -6.86 1.46 13.38
CA GLY A 189 -6.04 1.98 12.28
C GLY A 189 -6.86 2.27 11.04
N THR A 190 -6.56 3.40 10.38
CA THR A 190 -7.09 3.71 9.06
C THR A 190 -6.32 2.94 7.98
N CYS A 191 -7.05 2.27 7.12
CA CYS A 191 -6.55 1.59 5.94
C CYS A 191 -6.31 2.60 4.82
N GLN A 192 -5.06 2.71 4.41
CA GLN A 192 -4.61 3.54 3.30
C GLN A 192 -4.44 2.72 2.02
N ASP A 193 -4.96 1.50 1.94
CA ASP A 193 -4.77 0.63 0.77
C ASP A 193 -5.47 1.17 -0.47
N TRP A 194 -4.71 1.44 -1.53
CA TRP A 194 -5.27 1.82 -2.83
C TRP A 194 -6.28 0.78 -3.32
N GLU A 195 -6.03 -0.51 -3.12
CA GLU A 195 -6.93 -1.56 -3.63
C GLU A 195 -8.29 -1.54 -2.92
N VAL A 196 -8.34 -1.15 -1.65
CA VAL A 196 -9.59 -1.04 -0.88
C VAL A 196 -10.40 0.15 -1.39
N GLU A 197 -9.79 1.33 -1.53
CA GLU A 197 -10.46 2.50 -2.09
C GLU A 197 -10.94 2.26 -3.52
N ALA A 198 -10.08 1.71 -4.38
CA ALA A 198 -10.41 1.40 -5.77
C ALA A 198 -11.54 0.36 -5.88
N THR A 199 -11.58 -0.63 -4.99
CA THR A 199 -12.66 -1.63 -4.93
C THR A 199 -14.00 -0.97 -4.60
N PHE A 200 -14.04 -0.11 -3.58
CA PHE A 200 -15.25 0.63 -3.23
C PHE A 200 -15.73 1.51 -4.39
N LEU A 201 -14.84 2.33 -4.97
CA LEU A 201 -15.18 3.22 -6.07
C LEU A 201 -15.72 2.45 -7.28
N LYS A 202 -15.09 1.32 -7.62
CA LYS A 202 -15.56 0.43 -8.69
C LYS A 202 -16.97 -0.11 -8.39
N TRP A 203 -17.20 -0.64 -7.19
CA TRP A 203 -18.51 -1.18 -6.82
C TRP A 203 -19.58 -0.11 -6.72
N ARG A 204 -19.25 1.09 -6.21
CA ARG A 204 -20.16 2.24 -6.18
C ARG A 204 -20.62 2.61 -7.58
N ASN A 205 -19.69 2.69 -8.53
CA ASN A 205 -20.00 3.03 -9.92
C ASN A 205 -20.82 1.92 -10.62
N THR A 206 -20.64 0.66 -10.21
CA THR A 206 -21.31 -0.50 -10.85
C THR A 206 -22.68 -0.80 -10.25
N TYR A 207 -22.82 -0.68 -8.92
CA TYR A 207 -23.95 -1.21 -8.15
C TYR A 207 -24.66 -0.15 -7.29
N GLY A 208 -24.14 1.08 -7.24
CA GLY A 208 -24.60 2.15 -6.35
C GLY A 208 -23.95 2.11 -4.97
N GLU A 209 -24.01 3.25 -4.25
CA GLU A 209 -23.31 3.44 -2.97
C GLU A 209 -23.75 2.44 -1.89
N ALA A 210 -25.06 2.26 -1.69
CA ALA A 210 -25.58 1.39 -0.63
C ALA A 210 -25.09 -0.06 -0.78
N ARG A 211 -25.23 -0.65 -1.98
CA ARG A 211 -24.74 -2.00 -2.27
C ARG A 211 -23.22 -2.10 -2.21
N ALA A 212 -22.49 -1.06 -2.61
CA ALA A 212 -21.05 -1.05 -2.50
C ALA A 212 -20.60 -1.12 -1.03
N LEU A 213 -21.26 -0.41 -0.12
CA LEU A 213 -20.97 -0.48 1.31
C LEU A 213 -21.25 -1.87 1.87
N GLU A 214 -22.37 -2.50 1.49
CA GLU A 214 -22.69 -3.89 1.86
C GLU A 214 -21.60 -4.85 1.38
N PHE A 215 -21.20 -4.77 0.10
CA PHE A 215 -20.14 -5.63 -0.45
C PHE A 215 -18.79 -5.41 0.21
N MET A 216 -18.45 -4.17 0.58
CA MET A 216 -17.24 -3.88 1.35
C MET A 216 -17.30 -4.54 2.74
N GLN A 217 -18.44 -4.47 3.42
CA GLN A 217 -18.64 -5.11 4.71
C GLN A 217 -18.56 -6.64 4.61
N THR A 218 -19.23 -7.26 3.62
CA THR A 218 -19.13 -8.71 3.39
C THR A 218 -17.69 -9.11 3.08
N ARG A 219 -17.01 -8.41 2.17
CA ARG A 219 -15.66 -8.80 1.74
C ARG A 219 -14.62 -8.64 2.85
N PHE A 220 -14.55 -7.46 3.46
CA PHE A 220 -13.49 -7.10 4.39
C PHE A 220 -13.88 -7.32 5.85
N GLY A 221 -15.17 -7.27 6.18
CA GLY A 221 -15.69 -7.53 7.52
C GLY A 221 -16.05 -8.99 7.81
N GLU A 222 -16.27 -9.83 6.80
CA GLU A 222 -16.73 -11.22 7.00
C GLU A 222 -15.85 -12.25 6.28
N GLU A 223 -15.72 -12.17 4.95
CA GLU A 223 -14.95 -13.14 4.16
C GLU A 223 -13.46 -13.16 4.52
N TYR A 224 -12.85 -11.99 4.67
CA TYR A 224 -11.44 -11.90 5.01
C TYR A 224 -11.15 -12.39 6.43
N PRO A 225 -11.87 -11.94 7.48
CA PRO A 225 -11.74 -12.49 8.82
C PRO A 225 -11.99 -14.00 8.91
N SER A 226 -13.03 -14.51 8.23
CA SER A 226 -13.35 -15.95 8.26
C SER A 226 -12.27 -16.81 7.62
N ARG A 227 -11.67 -16.35 6.51
CA ARG A 227 -10.62 -17.10 5.81
C ARG A 227 -9.21 -16.79 6.31
N GLY A 228 -8.97 -15.65 6.97
CA GLY A 228 -7.69 -15.23 7.55
C GLY A 228 -6.86 -14.29 6.67
N PHE A 229 -6.35 -13.20 7.23
CA PHE A 229 -5.58 -12.20 6.51
C PHE A 229 -4.55 -11.57 7.43
N VAL A 230 -3.61 -10.82 6.87
CA VAL A 230 -2.68 -9.98 7.61
C VAL A 230 -2.81 -8.54 7.15
N LEU A 231 -2.53 -7.62 8.07
CA LEU A 231 -2.39 -6.21 7.77
C LEU A 231 -0.92 -5.94 7.46
N ALA A 232 -0.66 -5.38 6.28
CA ALA A 232 0.64 -4.81 5.96
C ALA A 232 0.71 -3.43 6.63
N MET A 233 1.57 -3.32 7.63
CA MET A 233 1.72 -2.12 8.45
C MET A 233 2.87 -1.29 7.94
N GLY A 234 2.78 0.03 8.10
CA GLY A 234 3.95 0.86 8.00
C GLY A 234 3.85 2.18 8.73
N THR A 235 4.99 2.76 9.07
CA THR A 235 5.01 4.03 9.81
C THR A 235 5.02 5.24 8.89
N HIS A 236 4.38 6.33 9.33
CA HIS A 236 4.51 7.61 8.69
C HIS A 236 5.86 8.25 9.05
N LYS A 237 6.52 8.88 8.05
CA LYS A 237 7.83 9.52 8.22
C LYS A 237 7.89 10.52 9.38
N ALA A 238 6.83 11.29 9.59
CA ALA A 238 6.82 12.40 10.54
C ALA A 238 6.41 12.03 11.97
N TYR A 239 5.67 10.93 12.17
CA TYR A 239 5.00 10.67 13.45
C TYR A 239 5.20 9.26 14.02
N ALA A 240 5.99 8.41 13.36
CA ALA A 240 6.29 7.01 13.75
C ALA A 240 5.08 6.10 14.04
N ASN A 241 3.85 6.61 13.92
CA ASN A 241 2.63 5.84 14.11
C ASN A 241 2.46 4.83 12.99
N TRP A 242 2.20 3.59 13.37
CA TRP A 242 1.86 2.52 12.45
C TRP A 242 0.47 2.74 11.85
N LEU A 243 0.40 2.67 10.52
CA LEU A 243 -0.79 2.76 9.71
C LEU A 243 -0.99 1.45 8.96
N ILE A 244 -2.24 1.16 8.59
CA ILE A 244 -2.55 0.02 7.73
C ILE A 244 -2.30 0.45 6.29
N ASN A 245 -1.20 -0.02 5.71
CA ASN A 245 -0.85 0.28 4.32
C ASN A 245 -1.53 -0.68 3.33
N GLY A 246 -1.94 -1.86 3.79
CA GLY A 246 -2.74 -2.77 2.98
C GLY A 246 -3.29 -3.97 3.72
N ILE A 247 -4.26 -4.62 3.08
CA ILE A 247 -4.89 -5.86 3.56
C ILE A 247 -4.47 -6.98 2.61
N VAL A 248 -3.85 -8.02 3.15
CA VAL A 248 -3.28 -9.11 2.35
C VAL A 248 -3.84 -10.45 2.82
N ARG A 249 -4.39 -11.23 1.88
CA ARG A 249 -4.90 -12.58 2.14
C ARG A 249 -3.76 -13.49 2.62
N LEU A 250 -3.98 -14.14 3.75
CA LEU A 250 -3.10 -15.18 4.29
C LEU A 250 -3.95 -16.11 5.17
N ASP A 251 -4.25 -17.28 4.64
CA ASP A 251 -5.14 -18.26 5.28
C ASP A 251 -4.73 -18.55 6.72
N HIS A 252 -5.71 -18.80 7.60
CA HIS A 252 -5.43 -19.12 9.00
C HIS A 252 -4.46 -20.30 9.12
N GLY A 253 -3.51 -20.19 10.05
CA GLY A 253 -2.48 -21.20 10.29
C GLY A 253 -1.40 -21.31 9.20
N ALA A 254 -1.36 -20.41 8.21
CA ALA A 254 -0.31 -20.43 7.19
C ALA A 254 1.09 -20.27 7.79
N GLU A 255 1.24 -19.39 8.79
CA GLU A 255 2.48 -19.16 9.54
C GLU A 255 3.00 -20.45 10.17
N GLU A 256 2.14 -21.16 10.90
CA GLU A 256 2.50 -22.43 11.54
C GLU A 256 2.82 -23.53 10.52
N ARG A 257 2.04 -23.64 9.44
CA ARG A 257 2.28 -24.63 8.37
C ARG A 257 3.65 -24.42 7.72
N ILE A 258 3.97 -23.16 7.41
CA ILE A 258 5.21 -22.81 6.71
C ILE A 258 6.40 -22.96 7.67
N GLN A 259 6.27 -22.52 8.93
CA GLN A 259 7.32 -22.71 9.93
C GLN A 259 7.64 -24.20 10.13
N LYS A 260 6.63 -25.07 10.21
CA LYS A 260 6.84 -26.53 10.31
C LYS A 260 7.46 -27.17 9.07
N SER A 261 7.32 -26.57 7.89
CA SER A 261 7.90 -27.09 6.64
C SER A 261 9.39 -26.74 6.45
N LEU A 262 9.91 -25.82 7.28
CA LEU A 262 11.31 -25.41 7.27
C LEU A 262 12.18 -26.22 8.25
N PHE A 263 11.58 -27.14 9.00
CA PHE A 263 12.22 -28.09 9.92
C PHE A 263 11.84 -29.52 9.56
#